data_AF-W9VS97-F1
#
_entry.id   AF-W9VS97-F1
#
_cell.length_a   1.000
_cell.length_b   1.000
_cell.length_c   1.000
_cell.angle_alpha   90.00
_cell.angle_beta   90.00
_cell.angle_gamma   90.00
#
_symmetry.space_group_name_H-M   'P 1'
#
loop_
_entity.id
_entity.type
_entity.pdbx_description
1 polymer ?
#
loop_
_entity_poly.entity_id
_entity_poly.type
_entity_poly.pdbx_seq_one_letter_code
_entity_poly.pdbx_strand_id
1 'polypeptide(L)'
;LQMRKSRSSQRPVFSPSSIPSTFTDSLPLPTIIVFDLDYTLWPFWVDTHVSAPVKPQASTPGTLNTHMLDRWGEAFSFYSEVPHILAAAREKGIVMSLASRTHAPDLARDMLKGLHVPAPTQYESKETRESKLSRAIDLFTHPQIYPGSKTTHFRRLQTQLSNDVGGHGHGQGGRTIPFEEMLFFDDEGRNRNVETELGVTFYLVPDGVDREEVDRGVWEWRRRRGITPN
;
A
#
# COMPACT_ATOMS: atom_id res chain seq x y z
N LEU A 1 -37.46 -23.26 25.46
CA LEU A 1 -36.52 -22.16 25.72
C LEU A 1 -35.12 -22.63 25.35
N GLN A 2 -34.52 -22.12 24.28
CA GLN A 2 -33.13 -22.43 23.93
C GLN A 2 -32.34 -21.12 23.89
N MET A 3 -31.50 -20.92 24.91
CA MET A 3 -30.67 -19.73 25.06
C MET A 3 -29.63 -19.70 23.93
N ARG A 4 -29.66 -18.62 23.13
CA ARG A 4 -28.60 -18.29 22.17
C ARG A 4 -27.31 -17.98 22.94
N LYS A 5 -26.28 -18.80 22.76
CA LYS A 5 -24.91 -18.49 23.20
C LYS A 5 -24.44 -17.23 22.47
N SER A 6 -23.99 -16.24 23.23
CA SER A 6 -23.32 -15.05 22.71
C SER A 6 -22.02 -15.47 22.00
N ARG A 7 -21.89 -15.15 20.72
CA ARG A 7 -20.60 -15.19 20.03
C ARG A 7 -19.77 -14.05 20.60
N SER A 8 -18.68 -14.37 21.28
CA SER A 8 -17.70 -13.35 21.66
C SER A 8 -17.12 -12.76 20.38
N SER A 9 -17.22 -11.45 20.23
CA SER A 9 -16.52 -10.71 19.18
C SER A 9 -15.03 -10.72 19.55
N GLN A 10 -14.28 -11.70 19.04
CA GLN A 10 -12.83 -11.61 19.07
C GLN A 10 -12.42 -10.38 18.26
N ARG A 11 -11.72 -9.45 18.92
CA ARG A 11 -11.06 -8.33 18.25
C ARG A 11 -10.04 -8.92 17.27
N PRO A 12 -9.86 -8.38 16.06
CA PRO A 12 -8.72 -8.77 15.24
C PRO A 12 -7.47 -8.30 15.98
N VAL A 13 -6.79 -9.24 16.62
CA VAL A 13 -5.47 -9.04 17.21
C VAL A 13 -4.49 -9.12 16.05
N PHE A 14 -3.58 -8.16 15.93
CA PHE A 14 -2.45 -8.26 15.01
C PHE A 14 -1.71 -9.57 15.31
N SER A 15 -1.82 -10.54 14.40
CA SER A 15 -1.01 -11.75 14.47
C SER A 15 0.39 -11.41 13.95
N PRO A 16 1.48 -11.76 14.63
CA PRO A 16 2.84 -11.55 14.10
C PRO A 16 3.07 -12.22 12.73
N SER A 17 2.21 -13.15 12.32
CA SER A 17 2.20 -13.78 10.99
C SER A 17 1.67 -12.89 9.85
N SER A 18 1.11 -11.71 10.12
CA SER A 18 0.55 -10.82 9.09
C SER A 18 1.46 -9.64 8.70
N ILE A 19 2.69 -9.61 9.21
CA ILE A 19 3.68 -8.54 8.97
C ILE A 19 4.88 -9.12 8.22
N PRO A 20 5.38 -8.49 7.14
CA PRO A 20 6.59 -8.94 6.45
C PRO A 20 7.73 -9.14 7.43
N SER A 21 8.36 -10.31 7.41
CA SER A 21 9.43 -10.66 8.35
C SER A 21 10.62 -9.70 8.19
N THR A 22 10.88 -9.26 6.95
CA THR A 22 11.90 -8.28 6.58
C THR A 22 11.70 -6.91 7.23
N PHE A 23 10.48 -6.56 7.66
CA PHE A 23 10.22 -5.31 8.39
C PHE A 23 10.70 -5.38 9.86
N THR A 24 11.00 -6.58 10.37
CA THR A 24 11.32 -6.81 11.78
C THR A 24 12.71 -7.38 12.05
N ASP A 25 13.45 -7.74 11.00
CA ASP A 25 14.79 -8.37 11.10
C ASP A 25 15.95 -7.40 11.38
N SER A 26 15.64 -6.10 11.54
CA SER A 26 16.60 -5.01 11.80
C SER A 26 17.61 -4.73 10.67
N LEU A 27 17.45 -5.36 9.50
CA LEU A 27 18.25 -5.06 8.32
C LEU A 27 17.71 -3.82 7.59
N PRO A 28 18.52 -3.15 6.76
CA PRO A 28 18.09 -1.98 6.00
C PRO A 28 16.81 -2.22 5.19
N LEU A 29 15.95 -1.21 5.12
CA LEU A 29 14.69 -1.21 4.38
C LEU A 29 14.73 -0.18 3.25
N PRO A 30 13.93 -0.37 2.17
CA PRO A 30 13.74 0.66 1.16
C PRO A 30 13.26 1.97 1.78
N THR A 31 13.81 3.09 1.31
CA THR A 31 13.33 4.42 1.71
C THR A 31 11.89 4.62 1.25
N ILE A 32 11.56 4.11 0.05
CA ILE A 32 10.23 4.17 -0.53
C ILE A 32 9.82 2.81 -1.08
N ILE A 33 8.59 2.41 -0.80
CA ILE A 33 7.92 1.34 -1.54
C ILE A 33 6.82 1.95 -2.42
N VAL A 34 6.90 1.69 -3.71
CA VAL A 34 5.89 2.09 -4.70
C VAL A 34 5.11 0.85 -5.10
N PHE A 35 3.80 0.99 -5.25
CA PHE A 35 2.92 -0.07 -5.73
C PHE A 35 2.24 0.35 -7.03
N ASP A 36 2.05 -0.57 -7.97
CA ASP A 36 0.92 -0.46 -8.90
C ASP A 36 -0.42 -0.63 -8.14
N LEU A 37 -1.56 -0.49 -8.83
CA LEU A 37 -2.88 -0.66 -8.26
C LEU A 37 -3.53 -1.96 -8.70
N ASP A 38 -3.79 -2.08 -10.00
CA ASP A 38 -4.63 -3.14 -10.54
C ASP A 38 -3.84 -4.45 -10.54
N TYR A 39 -4.43 -5.54 -10.08
CA TYR A 39 -3.78 -6.83 -9.82
C TYR A 39 -2.59 -6.81 -8.85
N THR A 40 -2.19 -5.64 -8.32
CA THR A 40 -1.12 -5.48 -7.32
C THR A 40 -1.67 -5.27 -5.91
N LEU A 41 -2.50 -4.25 -5.69
CA LEU A 41 -3.16 -4.01 -4.39
C LEU A 41 -4.55 -4.66 -4.31
N TRP A 42 -5.20 -4.88 -5.45
CA TRP A 42 -6.52 -5.51 -5.53
C TRP A 42 -6.64 -6.41 -6.77
N PRO A 43 -7.50 -7.44 -6.78
CA PRO A 43 -7.54 -8.46 -7.84
C PRO A 43 -8.44 -8.08 -9.05
N PHE A 44 -8.34 -6.84 -9.54
CA PHE A 44 -9.15 -6.36 -10.68
C PHE A 44 -8.52 -5.14 -11.36
N TRP A 45 -8.87 -4.91 -12.62
CA TRP A 45 -8.74 -3.60 -13.27
C TRP A 45 -9.87 -2.65 -12.89
N VAL A 46 -9.55 -1.52 -12.28
CA VAL A 46 -10.53 -0.54 -11.80
C VAL A 46 -11.30 0.15 -12.93
N ASP A 47 -10.70 0.32 -14.10
CA ASP A 47 -11.36 0.96 -15.26
C ASP A 47 -12.22 0.01 -16.10
N THR A 48 -12.17 -1.29 -15.81
CA THR A 48 -12.86 -2.33 -16.58
C THR A 48 -13.94 -3.02 -15.77
N HIS A 49 -13.62 -3.43 -14.53
CA HIS A 49 -14.53 -4.24 -13.73
C HIS A 49 -15.44 -3.41 -12.82
N VAL A 50 -15.05 -2.19 -12.45
CA VAL A 50 -15.77 -1.39 -11.45
C VAL A 50 -16.69 -0.38 -12.13
N SER A 51 -17.98 -0.38 -11.78
CA SER A 51 -18.94 0.59 -12.30
C SER A 51 -19.23 1.73 -11.32
N ALA A 52 -18.75 2.93 -11.61
CA ALA A 52 -19.00 4.12 -10.81
C ALA A 52 -20.51 4.51 -10.72
N PRO A 53 -20.95 5.18 -9.63
CA PRO A 53 -20.18 5.58 -8.45
C PRO A 53 -19.91 4.41 -7.50
N VAL A 54 -18.85 4.52 -6.72
CA VAL A 54 -18.51 3.56 -5.66
C VAL A 54 -18.82 4.15 -4.28
N LYS A 55 -19.10 3.28 -3.31
CA LYS A 55 -19.30 3.65 -1.90
C LYS A 55 -18.69 2.60 -0.97
N PRO A 56 -18.25 2.97 0.24
CA PRO A 56 -17.88 1.99 1.26
C PRO A 56 -18.99 0.96 1.47
N GLN A 57 -18.64 -0.31 1.57
CA GLN A 57 -19.58 -1.32 2.06
C GLN A 57 -19.95 -0.97 3.50
N ALA A 58 -21.24 -1.01 3.82
CA ALA A 58 -21.71 -0.71 5.16
C ALA A 58 -21.02 -1.64 6.17
N SER A 59 -20.14 -1.06 6.99
CA SER A 59 -19.42 -1.73 8.06
C SER A 59 -19.90 -1.17 9.40
N THR A 60 -19.92 -1.99 10.45
CA THR A 60 -20.18 -1.51 11.81
C THR A 60 -19.24 -0.35 12.13
N PRO A 61 -19.71 0.79 12.69
CA PRO A 61 -18.83 1.91 13.03
C PRO A 61 -17.64 1.45 13.87
N GLY A 62 -16.43 1.87 13.50
CA GLY A 62 -15.18 1.46 14.13
C GLY A 62 -14.65 0.08 13.73
N THR A 63 -15.23 -0.58 12.72
CA THR A 63 -14.63 -1.78 12.09
C THR A 63 -13.88 -1.42 10.82
N LEU A 64 -12.81 -2.16 10.54
CA LEU A 64 -11.98 -1.97 9.35
C LEU A 64 -12.83 -2.23 8.10
N ASN A 65 -13.12 -1.19 7.32
CA ASN A 65 -13.75 -1.35 6.01
C ASN A 65 -12.69 -1.65 4.96
N THR A 66 -12.69 -2.87 4.44
CA THR A 66 -11.80 -3.27 3.34
C THR A 66 -12.55 -3.46 2.02
N HIS A 67 -13.83 -3.09 1.94
CA HIS A 67 -14.68 -3.33 0.78
C HIS A 67 -15.37 -2.06 0.28
N MET A 68 -15.45 -1.92 -1.03
CA MET A 68 -16.23 -0.92 -1.75
C MET A 68 -17.34 -1.62 -2.52
N LEU A 69 -18.51 -1.00 -2.60
CA LEU A 69 -19.60 -1.41 -3.47
C LEU A 69 -19.67 -0.48 -4.66
N ASP A 70 -19.83 -1.03 -5.84
CA ASP A 70 -20.07 -0.28 -7.07
C ASP A 70 -21.57 0.10 -7.22
N ARG A 71 -21.95 0.67 -8.38
CA ARG A 71 -23.34 1.07 -8.65
C ARG A 71 -24.34 -0.09 -8.67
N TRP A 72 -23.88 -1.31 -8.95
CA TRP A 72 -24.68 -2.52 -9.01
C TRP A 72 -24.69 -3.29 -7.69
N GLY A 73 -23.87 -2.86 -6.73
CA GLY A 73 -23.70 -3.51 -5.43
C GLY A 73 -22.68 -4.64 -5.46
N GLU A 74 -21.86 -4.74 -6.50
CA GLU A 74 -20.73 -5.66 -6.56
C GLU A 74 -19.62 -5.19 -5.61
N ALA A 75 -19.03 -6.14 -4.88
CA ALA A 75 -18.06 -5.85 -3.83
C ALA A 75 -16.62 -6.00 -4.34
N PHE A 76 -15.81 -4.96 -4.13
CA PHE A 76 -14.41 -4.87 -4.53
C PHE A 76 -13.55 -4.56 -3.31
N SER A 77 -12.42 -5.25 -3.13
CA SER A 77 -11.56 -5.13 -1.96
C SER A 77 -10.08 -5.24 -2.31
N PHE A 78 -9.20 -4.85 -1.39
CA PHE A 78 -7.79 -5.19 -1.47
C PHE A 78 -7.57 -6.71 -1.42
N TYR A 79 -6.39 -7.18 -1.83
CA TYR A 79 -5.89 -8.48 -1.36
C TYR A 79 -5.88 -8.53 0.17
N SER A 80 -6.10 -9.72 0.74
CA SER A 80 -6.41 -9.88 2.17
C SER A 80 -5.33 -9.35 3.12
N GLU A 81 -4.06 -9.41 2.71
CA GLU A 81 -2.92 -9.01 3.55
C GLU A 81 -2.50 -7.55 3.36
N VAL A 82 -2.88 -6.92 2.23
CA VAL A 82 -2.49 -5.54 1.88
C VAL A 82 -2.78 -4.52 2.99
N PRO A 83 -3.95 -4.50 3.67
CA PRO A 83 -4.17 -3.56 4.75
C PRO A 83 -3.12 -3.66 5.87
N HIS A 84 -2.68 -4.86 6.22
CA HIS A 84 -1.70 -5.06 7.29
C HIS A 84 -0.28 -4.73 6.85
N ILE A 85 0.05 -5.02 5.59
CA ILE A 85 1.32 -4.64 4.96
C ILE A 85 1.48 -3.12 4.96
N LEU A 86 0.46 -2.39 4.51
CA LEU A 86 0.49 -0.92 4.46
C LEU A 86 0.57 -0.31 5.87
N ALA A 87 -0.14 -0.87 6.84
CA ALA A 87 -0.06 -0.45 8.23
C ALA A 87 1.36 -0.63 8.80
N ALA A 88 1.96 -1.80 8.58
CA ALA A 88 3.29 -2.12 9.07
C ALA A 88 4.39 -1.29 8.39
N ALA A 89 4.29 -1.05 7.08
CA ALA A 89 5.23 -0.19 6.35
C ALA A 89 5.25 1.24 6.92
N ARG A 90 4.07 1.81 7.23
CA ARG A 90 3.96 3.11 7.90
C ARG A 90 4.59 3.09 9.29
N GLU A 91 4.35 2.06 10.10
CA GLU A 91 4.98 1.93 11.44
C GLU A 91 6.51 1.87 11.37
N LYS A 92 7.07 1.40 10.25
CA LYS A 92 8.52 1.36 9.99
C LYS A 92 9.08 2.64 9.38
N GLY A 93 8.24 3.66 9.19
CA GLY A 93 8.65 4.92 8.57
C GLY A 93 8.97 4.80 7.08
N ILE A 94 8.53 3.72 6.42
CA ILE A 94 8.69 3.54 4.97
C ILE A 94 7.69 4.47 4.27
N VAL A 95 8.17 5.32 3.38
CA VAL A 95 7.29 6.15 2.53
C VAL A 95 6.64 5.24 1.50
N MET A 96 5.33 5.37 1.32
CA MET A 96 4.61 4.62 0.30
C MET A 96 4.09 5.55 -0.80
N SER A 97 4.08 5.06 -2.04
CA SER A 97 3.46 5.78 -3.17
C SER A 97 2.80 4.81 -4.14
N LEU A 98 2.13 5.36 -5.14
CA LEU A 98 1.45 4.63 -6.20
C LEU A 98 2.01 5.04 -7.55
N ALA A 99 2.13 4.09 -8.46
CA ALA A 99 2.37 4.34 -9.89
C ALA A 99 1.40 3.48 -10.67
N SER A 100 0.27 4.02 -11.12
CA SER A 100 -0.78 3.29 -11.84
C SER A 100 -1.08 3.94 -13.19
N ARG A 101 -1.34 3.06 -14.17
CA ARG A 101 -1.63 3.41 -15.57
C ARG A 101 -3.10 3.47 -15.92
N THR A 102 -3.99 3.25 -14.95
CA THR A 102 -5.44 3.19 -15.18
C THR A 102 -5.95 4.42 -15.94
N HIS A 103 -6.92 4.19 -16.83
CA HIS A 103 -7.66 5.26 -17.50
C HIS A 103 -8.78 5.85 -16.65
N ALA A 104 -9.04 5.30 -15.45
CA ALA A 104 -10.05 5.78 -14.52
C ALA A 104 -9.42 6.34 -13.21
N PRO A 105 -8.60 7.40 -13.27
CA PRO A 105 -7.83 7.88 -12.12
C PRO A 105 -8.72 8.36 -10.97
N ASP A 106 -9.86 8.98 -11.26
CA ASP A 106 -10.77 9.47 -10.22
C ASP A 106 -11.50 8.33 -9.52
N LEU A 107 -11.90 7.29 -10.26
CA LEU A 107 -12.50 6.08 -9.69
C LEU A 107 -11.51 5.34 -8.79
N ALA A 108 -10.25 5.21 -9.21
CA ALA A 108 -9.18 4.64 -8.39
C ALA A 108 -8.97 5.43 -7.09
N ARG A 109 -9.00 6.77 -7.14
CA ARG A 109 -8.93 7.61 -5.93
C ARG A 109 -10.15 7.42 -5.04
N ASP A 110 -11.35 7.31 -5.60
CA ASP A 110 -12.58 7.10 -4.82
C ASP A 110 -12.60 5.73 -4.13
N MET A 111 -12.07 4.69 -4.78
CA MET A 111 -11.80 3.40 -4.15
C MET A 111 -10.88 3.56 -2.94
N LEU A 112 -9.71 4.17 -3.10
CA LEU A 112 -8.74 4.37 -2.03
C LEU A 112 -9.23 5.27 -0.88
N LYS A 113 -10.16 6.20 -1.14
CA LYS A 113 -10.79 7.03 -0.10
C LYS A 113 -11.74 6.24 0.80
N GLY A 114 -12.42 5.24 0.26
CA GLY A 114 -13.41 4.46 1.01
C GLY A 114 -12.85 3.19 1.66
N LEU A 115 -11.70 2.71 1.19
CA LEU A 115 -10.95 1.62 1.81
C LEU A 115 -10.14 2.11 3.02
N HIS A 116 -10.12 1.32 4.09
CA HIS A 116 -9.39 1.63 5.32
C HIS A 116 -8.25 0.65 5.59
N VAL A 117 -7.27 1.14 6.33
CA VAL A 117 -6.10 0.42 6.83
C VAL A 117 -6.06 0.55 8.36
N PRO A 118 -5.63 -0.49 9.11
CA PRO A 118 -5.48 -0.39 10.57
C PRO A 118 -4.59 0.79 10.99
N ALA A 119 -4.99 1.55 12.01
CA ALA A 119 -4.12 2.58 12.59
C ALA A 119 -2.91 1.96 13.33
N PRO A 120 -1.82 2.73 13.51
CA PRO A 120 -0.66 2.27 14.28
C PRO A 120 -1.07 1.94 15.72
N THR A 121 -0.46 0.90 16.28
CA THR A 121 -0.77 0.43 17.65
C THR A 121 -0.19 1.33 18.75
N GLN A 122 0.74 2.21 18.42
CA GLN A 122 1.48 3.02 19.37
C GLN A 122 0.84 4.41 19.49
N TYR A 123 -0.14 4.54 20.38
CA TYR A 123 -0.50 5.71 21.20
C TYR A 123 -1.91 5.44 21.71
N GLU A 124 -2.01 4.74 22.85
CA GLU A 124 -3.24 4.69 23.63
C GLU A 124 -3.50 6.05 24.30
N SER A 125 -3.80 7.09 23.51
CA SER A 125 -4.47 8.26 24.04
C SER A 125 -5.97 7.94 24.18
N LYS A 126 -6.59 8.47 25.24
CA LYS A 126 -8.01 8.28 25.60
C LYS A 126 -9.02 8.90 24.61
N GLU A 127 -8.69 8.97 23.32
CA GLU A 127 -9.60 9.47 22.29
C GLU A 127 -10.44 8.35 21.68
N THR A 128 -11.65 8.74 21.30
CA THR A 128 -12.80 7.93 20.87
C THR A 128 -12.44 6.90 19.81
N ARG A 129 -13.10 5.73 19.84
CA ARG A 129 -12.90 4.57 18.94
C ARG A 129 -12.92 4.87 17.43
N GLU A 130 -13.35 6.06 17.02
CA GLU A 130 -13.31 6.56 15.64
C GLU A 130 -11.89 6.91 15.16
N SER A 131 -10.91 7.07 16.06
CA SER A 131 -9.51 7.43 15.74
C SER A 131 -8.63 6.26 15.26
N LYS A 132 -9.16 5.05 15.09
CA LYS A 132 -8.38 3.81 14.89
C LYS A 132 -8.22 3.31 13.46
N LEU A 133 -8.68 4.06 12.46
CA LEU A 133 -8.62 3.66 11.06
C LEU A 133 -8.13 4.83 10.21
N SER A 134 -7.27 4.55 9.23
CA SER A 134 -6.82 5.54 8.25
C SER A 134 -7.37 5.16 6.89
N ARG A 135 -7.82 6.15 6.10
CA ARG A 135 -8.17 5.90 4.69
C ARG A 135 -6.90 5.50 3.96
N ALA A 136 -7.01 4.52 3.06
CA ALA A 136 -5.85 4.02 2.34
C ALA A 136 -5.16 5.12 1.52
N ILE A 137 -5.94 6.04 0.93
CA ILE A 137 -5.40 7.17 0.16
C ILE A 137 -4.42 8.05 0.96
N ASP A 138 -4.62 8.17 2.28
CA ASP A 138 -3.80 9.05 3.13
C ASP A 138 -2.41 8.44 3.43
N LEU A 139 -2.18 7.18 3.05
CA LEU A 139 -0.90 6.49 3.23
C LEU A 139 0.06 6.71 2.06
N PHE A 140 -0.46 7.11 0.90
CA PHE A 140 0.31 7.21 -0.33
C PHE A 140 0.72 8.65 -0.60
N THR A 141 2.02 8.93 -0.47
CA THR A 141 2.63 10.22 -0.78
C THR A 141 2.76 10.39 -2.29
N HIS A 142 2.28 11.52 -2.82
CA HIS A 142 2.34 11.88 -4.25
C HIS A 142 1.92 10.74 -5.21
N PRO A 143 0.70 10.18 -5.08
CA PRO A 143 0.28 9.04 -5.88
C PRO A 143 0.19 9.40 -7.36
N GLN A 144 0.89 8.64 -8.20
CA GLN A 144 0.96 8.82 -9.64
C GLN A 144 -0.07 7.94 -10.35
N ILE A 145 -1.32 8.40 -10.43
CA ILE A 145 -2.44 7.64 -11.02
C ILE A 145 -2.92 8.34 -12.29
N TYR A 146 -2.45 7.88 -13.45
CA TYR A 146 -2.81 8.37 -14.79
C TYR A 146 -2.19 7.49 -15.90
N PRO A 147 -2.76 7.44 -17.11
CA PRO A 147 -2.14 6.75 -18.24
C PRO A 147 -0.75 7.32 -18.58
N GLY A 148 0.23 6.45 -18.79
CA GLY A 148 1.60 6.85 -19.12
C GLY A 148 2.62 5.73 -18.93
N SER A 149 3.91 6.03 -19.12
CA SER A 149 4.99 5.08 -18.80
C SER A 149 5.33 5.12 -17.31
N LYS A 150 5.62 3.95 -16.71
CA LYS A 150 6.05 3.88 -15.30
C LYS A 150 7.30 4.72 -15.04
N THR A 151 8.22 4.79 -15.99
CA THR A 151 9.38 5.68 -15.89
C THR A 151 9.00 7.16 -15.74
N THR A 152 7.92 7.61 -16.38
CA THR A 152 7.39 8.97 -16.20
C THR A 152 6.79 9.15 -14.81
N HIS A 153 6.01 8.17 -14.33
CA HIS A 153 5.46 8.19 -12.96
C HIS A 153 6.59 8.32 -11.93
N PHE A 154 7.64 7.51 -12.02
CA PHE A 154 8.78 7.53 -11.10
C PHE A 154 9.55 8.86 -11.12
N ARG A 155 9.82 9.44 -12.30
CA ARG A 155 10.48 10.76 -12.41
C ARG A 155 9.64 11.87 -11.76
N ARG A 156 8.32 11.85 -11.95
CA ARG A 156 7.43 12.83 -11.32
C ARG A 156 7.35 12.64 -9.81
N LEU A 157 7.26 11.39 -9.34
CA LEU A 157 7.31 11.06 -7.92
C LEU A 157 8.59 11.62 -7.26
N GLN A 158 9.76 11.33 -7.83
CA GLN A 158 11.05 11.85 -7.32
C GLN A 158 11.10 13.39 -7.31
N THR A 159 10.54 14.03 -8.34
CA THR A 159 10.46 15.49 -8.42
C THR A 159 9.58 16.06 -7.30
N GLN A 160 8.40 15.48 -7.07
CA GLN A 160 7.49 15.94 -6.01
C GLN A 160 8.07 15.70 -4.62
N LEU A 161 8.71 14.55 -4.39
CA LEU A 161 9.41 14.27 -3.13
C LEU A 161 10.55 15.25 -2.87
N SER A 162 11.32 15.64 -3.90
CA SER A 162 12.39 16.65 -3.77
C SER A 162 11.86 18.03 -3.38
N ASN A 163 10.63 18.36 -3.77
CA ASN A 163 10.01 19.65 -3.54
C ASN A 163 9.32 19.78 -2.17
N ASP A 164 9.12 18.66 -1.45
CA ASP A 164 8.53 18.65 -0.12
C ASP A 164 9.54 19.12 0.93
N VAL A 165 9.74 20.43 1.00
CA VAL A 165 10.51 21.09 2.06
C VAL A 165 9.64 21.20 3.31
N GLY A 166 9.51 20.11 4.09
CA GLY A 166 8.91 20.17 5.43
C GLY A 166 7.83 19.12 5.79
N GLY A 167 7.64 18.07 5.00
CA GLY A 167 6.72 16.97 5.33
C GLY A 167 7.24 16.03 6.44
N HIS A 168 6.34 15.42 7.22
CA HIS A 168 6.62 14.56 8.39
C HIS A 168 7.38 13.24 8.15
N GLY A 169 8.13 13.10 7.05
CA GLY A 169 8.95 11.94 6.75
C GLY A 169 10.44 12.27 6.91
N HIS A 170 11.08 11.64 7.89
CA HIS A 170 12.54 11.51 8.07
C HIS A 170 13.44 12.48 7.26
N GLY A 171 13.70 13.67 7.83
CA GLY A 171 15.06 14.14 8.08
C GLY A 171 16.11 14.13 6.96
N GLN A 172 15.76 14.33 5.69
CA GLN A 172 16.73 14.70 4.64
C GLN A 172 16.28 15.98 3.94
N GLY A 173 16.66 17.13 4.50
CA GLY A 173 16.31 18.44 3.99
C GLY A 173 16.61 18.60 2.50
N GLY A 174 15.55 18.71 1.68
CA GLY A 174 15.63 19.05 0.26
C GLY A 174 16.47 18.09 -0.60
N ARG A 175 16.79 16.88 -0.13
CA ARG A 175 17.63 15.94 -0.87
C ARG A 175 16.78 14.98 -1.68
N THR A 176 17.05 14.94 -2.99
CA THR A 176 16.44 13.97 -3.91
C THR A 176 16.74 12.54 -3.47
N ILE A 177 15.70 11.72 -3.32
CA ILE A 177 15.81 10.28 -3.03
C ILE A 177 16.26 9.57 -4.32
N PRO A 178 17.42 8.86 -4.33
CA PRO A 178 17.87 8.10 -5.49
C PRO A 178 16.86 7.03 -5.91
N PHE A 179 16.81 6.68 -7.19
CA PHE A 179 15.88 5.65 -7.67
C PHE A 179 16.20 4.27 -7.09
N GLU A 180 17.48 4.00 -6.85
CA GLU A 180 17.94 2.76 -6.25
C GLU A 180 17.27 2.53 -4.90
N GLU A 181 17.05 3.60 -4.11
CA GLU A 181 16.39 3.60 -2.79
C GLU A 181 14.89 3.23 -2.83
N MET A 182 14.34 3.06 -4.03
CA MET A 182 12.95 2.68 -4.25
C MET A 182 12.82 1.20 -4.58
N LEU A 183 11.80 0.57 -3.99
CA LEU A 183 11.31 -0.76 -4.35
C LEU A 183 9.93 -0.61 -4.98
N PHE A 184 9.70 -1.30 -6.10
CA PHE A 184 8.47 -1.22 -6.86
C PHE A 184 7.84 -2.59 -7.08
N PHE A 185 6.58 -2.73 -6.68
CA PHE A 185 5.76 -3.91 -6.93
C PHE A 185 4.76 -3.67 -8.05
N ASP A 186 4.71 -4.57 -9.02
CA ASP A 186 3.83 -4.52 -10.19
C ASP A 186 3.60 -5.94 -10.72
N ASP A 187 2.39 -6.27 -11.15
CA ASP A 187 2.05 -7.58 -11.72
C ASP A 187 2.50 -7.71 -13.19
N GLU A 188 2.82 -6.61 -13.85
CA GLU A 188 3.03 -6.56 -15.29
C GLU A 188 4.52 -6.45 -15.64
N GLY A 189 5.12 -7.56 -16.05
CA GLY A 189 6.57 -7.65 -16.33
C GLY A 189 7.14 -6.64 -17.32
N ARG A 190 6.32 -6.04 -18.21
CA ARG A 190 6.76 -4.98 -19.12
C ARG A 190 7.20 -3.71 -18.40
N ASN A 191 6.70 -3.48 -17.19
CA ASN A 191 6.98 -2.30 -16.37
C ASN A 191 8.36 -2.40 -15.69
N ARG A 192 9.09 -3.52 -15.86
CA ARG A 192 10.49 -3.71 -15.42
C ARG A 192 11.45 -2.67 -15.99
N ASN A 193 11.06 -1.96 -17.04
CA ASN A 193 11.90 -0.92 -17.62
C ASN A 193 12.29 0.19 -16.61
N VAL A 194 11.53 0.41 -15.53
CA VAL A 194 11.94 1.32 -14.44
C VAL A 194 13.24 0.88 -13.76
N GLU A 195 13.50 -0.42 -13.70
CA GLU A 195 14.74 -0.94 -13.15
C GLU A 195 15.91 -0.69 -14.10
N THR A 196 15.74 -1.04 -15.37
CA THR A 196 16.81 -0.92 -16.36
C THR A 196 17.13 0.52 -16.73
N GLU A 197 16.13 1.41 -16.72
CA GLU A 197 16.30 2.81 -17.13
C GLU A 197 16.61 3.76 -15.97
N LEU A 198 16.13 3.48 -14.75
CA LEU A 198 16.24 4.39 -13.62
C LEU A 198 17.02 3.82 -12.43
N GLY A 199 17.19 2.50 -12.32
CA GLY A 199 17.86 1.87 -11.18
C GLY A 199 16.93 1.46 -10.03
N VAL A 200 15.63 1.69 -10.14
CA VAL A 200 14.60 1.21 -9.19
C VAL A 200 14.70 -0.31 -9.03
N THR A 201 14.51 -0.85 -7.82
CA THR A 201 14.33 -2.30 -7.69
C THR A 201 12.93 -2.68 -8.14
N PHE A 202 12.78 -3.38 -9.27
CA PHE A 202 11.48 -3.88 -9.74
C PHE A 202 11.26 -5.30 -9.25
N TYR A 203 10.10 -5.56 -8.67
CA TYR A 203 9.70 -6.87 -8.21
C TYR A 203 8.32 -7.25 -8.76
N LEU A 204 8.26 -8.38 -9.47
CA LEU A 204 7.07 -8.89 -10.16
C LEU A 204 6.15 -9.60 -9.16
N VAL A 205 4.86 -9.28 -9.17
CA VAL A 205 3.85 -9.92 -8.30
C VAL A 205 2.68 -10.47 -9.12
N PRO A 206 2.81 -11.66 -9.74
CA PRO A 206 1.81 -12.19 -10.67
C PRO A 206 0.42 -12.40 -10.05
N ASP A 207 0.37 -12.69 -8.75
CA ASP A 207 -0.84 -12.99 -8.00
C ASP A 207 -1.17 -11.88 -6.98
N GLY A 208 -0.60 -10.69 -7.18
CA GLY A 208 -0.72 -9.55 -6.28
C GLY A 208 0.20 -9.60 -5.07
N VAL A 209 0.16 -8.51 -4.29
CA VAL A 209 1.04 -8.37 -3.12
C VAL A 209 0.46 -9.11 -1.92
N ASP A 210 1.25 -10.04 -1.40
CA ASP A 210 1.12 -10.59 -0.07
C ASP A 210 2.38 -10.32 0.76
N ARG A 211 2.39 -10.80 2.01
CA ARG A 211 3.53 -10.63 2.91
C ARG A 211 4.81 -11.26 2.37
N GLU A 212 4.71 -12.42 1.73
CA GLU A 212 5.88 -13.12 1.23
C GLU A 212 6.48 -12.43 0.02
N GLU A 213 5.64 -11.87 -0.88
CA GLU A 213 6.12 -11.05 -1.97
C GLU A 213 6.82 -9.79 -1.48
N VAL A 214 6.32 -9.15 -0.40
CA VAL A 214 7.03 -8.05 0.22
C VAL A 214 8.39 -8.48 0.75
N ASP A 215 8.45 -9.62 1.45
CA ASP A 215 9.72 -10.17 1.95
C ASP A 215 10.71 -10.44 0.82
N ARG A 216 10.25 -11.08 -0.27
CA ARG A 216 11.07 -11.35 -1.46
C ARG A 216 11.53 -10.07 -2.15
N GLY A 217 10.66 -9.07 -2.30
CA GLY A 217 10.98 -7.77 -2.88
C GLY A 217 12.00 -6.98 -2.06
N VAL A 218 11.86 -6.96 -0.73
CA VAL A 218 12.83 -6.33 0.17
C VAL A 218 14.18 -7.05 0.10
N TRP A 219 14.19 -8.39 0.04
CA TRP A 219 15.42 -9.14 -0.15
C TRP A 219 16.09 -8.87 -1.50
N GLU A 220 15.33 -8.74 -2.58
CA GLU A 220 15.88 -8.35 -3.88
C GLU A 220 16.50 -6.94 -3.82
N TRP A 221 15.83 -6.00 -3.18
CA TRP A 221 16.33 -4.64 -2.96
C TRP A 221 17.63 -4.62 -2.13
N ARG A 222 17.73 -5.49 -1.12
CA ARG A 222 18.93 -5.70 -0.28
C ARG A 222 20.06 -6.35 -1.06
N ARG A 223 19.76 -7.39 -1.84
CA ARG A 223 20.74 -8.13 -2.66
C ARG A 223 21.44 -7.19 -3.64
N ARG A 224 20.69 -6.28 -4.27
CA ARG A 224 21.22 -5.24 -5.17
C ARG A 224 22.16 -4.24 -4.48
N ARG A 225 22.19 -4.24 -3.14
CA ARG A 225 23.07 -3.43 -2.28
C ARG A 225 24.16 -4.23 -1.60
N GLY A 226 24.33 -5.50 -1.95
CA GLY A 226 25.31 -6.39 -1.32
C GLY A 226 24.95 -6.80 0.11
N ILE A 227 23.71 -6.60 0.55
CA ILE A 227 23.22 -7.12 1.83
C ILE A 227 22.76 -8.56 1.59
N THR A 228 23.31 -9.50 2.36
CA THR A 228 23.02 -10.94 2.23
C THR A 228 22.34 -11.47 3.50
N PRO A 229 21.52 -12.53 3.41
CA PRO A 229 21.07 -13.26 4.58
C PRO A 229 22.29 -13.84 5.31
N ASN A 230 22.29 -13.71 6.64
CA ASN A 230 23.26 -14.41 7.51
C ASN A 230 23.05 -15.93 7.47
#